data_AF-A0A9E1MD79-F1
#
_entry.id   AF-A0A9E1MD79-F1
#
_cell.length_a   1.000
_cell.length_b   1.000
_cell.length_c   1.000
_cell.angle_alpha   90.00
_cell.angle_beta   90.00
_cell.angle_gamma   90.00
#
_symmetry.space_group_name_H-M   'P 1'
#
loop_
_entity.id
_entity.type
_entity.pdbx_description
1 polymer ?
#
loop_
_entity_poly.entity_id
_entity_poly.type
_entity_poly.pdbx_seq_one_letter_code
_entity_poly.pdbx_strand_id
1 'polypeptide(L)'
;DIADTAKMTEEIQSSDIFANATIVGMKPMDDQSVVKDLSAFRPGLVVADAVYNPEETKLLREAKEAGCTCIGGKGMLLWQGVAAFKLYTGQDMPVEDVKKLFFS
;
A
#
# COMPACT_ATOMS: atom_id res chain seq x y z
N ASP A 1 -1.86 -1.31 -22.02
CA ASP A 1 -2.10 0.12 -21.80
C ASP A 1 -2.68 0.25 -20.39
N ILE A 2 -2.26 1.21 -19.57
CA ILE A 2 -2.83 1.38 -18.22
C ILE A 2 -4.26 1.94 -18.26
N ALA A 3 -4.68 2.49 -19.41
CA ALA A 3 -6.06 2.87 -19.67
C ALA A 3 -6.99 1.67 -19.94
N ASP A 4 -6.41 0.50 -20.23
CA ASP A 4 -7.17 -0.73 -20.43
C ASP A 4 -7.62 -1.30 -19.08
N THR A 5 -8.77 -0.80 -18.63
CA THR A 5 -9.36 -1.16 -17.34
C THR A 5 -9.76 -2.65 -17.30
N ALA A 6 -10.15 -3.22 -18.43
CA ALA A 6 -10.52 -4.64 -18.50
C ALA A 6 -9.28 -5.53 -18.29
N LYS A 7 -8.17 -5.21 -18.97
CA LYS A 7 -6.93 -5.95 -18.78
C LYS A 7 -6.38 -5.78 -17.36
N MET A 8 -6.42 -4.56 -16.80
CA MET A 8 -6.01 -4.33 -15.41
C MET A 8 -6.83 -5.18 -14.43
N THR A 9 -8.14 -5.27 -14.63
CA THR A 9 -9.05 -6.08 -13.81
C THR A 9 -8.72 -7.57 -13.89
N GLU A 10 -8.51 -8.09 -15.11
CA GLU A 10 -8.10 -9.48 -15.34
C GLU A 10 -6.79 -9.81 -14.60
N GLU A 11 -5.78 -8.95 -14.72
CA GLU A 11 -4.47 -9.16 -14.07
C GLU A 11 -4.60 -9.11 -12.54
N ILE A 12 -5.37 -8.18 -11.97
CA ILE A 12 -5.62 -8.12 -10.52
C ILE A 12 -6.33 -9.37 -10.04
N GLN A 13 -7.34 -9.85 -10.76
CA GLN A 13 -8.09 -11.07 -10.41
C GLN A 13 -7.23 -12.34 -10.47
N SER A 14 -6.22 -12.37 -11.33
CA SER A 14 -5.26 -13.48 -11.41
C SER A 14 -4.07 -13.37 -10.45
N SER A 15 -3.86 -12.21 -9.81
CA SER A 15 -2.74 -11.92 -8.92
C SER A 15 -3.07 -12.17 -7.45
N ASP A 16 -2.08 -12.58 -6.66
CA ASP A 16 -2.21 -12.71 -5.20
C ASP A 16 -2.01 -11.37 -4.47
N ILE A 17 -1.20 -10.47 -5.05
CA ILE A 17 -0.89 -9.16 -4.49
C ILE A 17 -1.06 -8.09 -5.58
N PHE A 18 -1.81 -7.04 -5.27
CA PHE A 18 -1.83 -5.80 -6.03
C PHE A 18 -1.18 -4.68 -5.20
N ALA A 19 -0.22 -3.96 -5.78
CA ALA A 19 0.49 -2.89 -5.08
C ALA A 19 0.37 -1.55 -5.83
N ASN A 20 -0.14 -0.52 -5.17
CA ASN A 20 -0.01 0.85 -5.64
C ASN A 20 1.36 1.41 -5.24
N ALA A 21 2.19 1.70 -6.24
CA ALA A 21 3.48 2.35 -6.08
C ALA A 21 3.51 3.76 -6.73
N THR A 22 2.33 4.36 -6.94
CA THR A 22 2.18 5.70 -7.50
C THR A 22 1.87 6.73 -6.42
N ILE A 23 1.70 8.00 -6.82
CA ILE A 23 1.26 9.08 -5.93
C ILE A 23 -0.27 9.19 -5.81
N VAL A 24 -1.04 8.44 -6.60
CA VAL A 24 -2.51 8.47 -6.53
C VAL A 24 -2.94 7.89 -5.18
N GLY A 25 -3.90 8.55 -4.51
CA GLY A 25 -4.28 8.25 -3.13
C GLY A 25 -3.59 9.15 -2.10
N MET A 26 -2.57 9.93 -2.49
CA MET A 26 -1.95 10.98 -1.69
C MET A 26 -2.41 12.37 -2.17
N LYS A 27 -2.45 13.37 -1.29
CA LYS A 27 -2.76 14.76 -1.67
C LYS A 27 -1.91 15.23 -2.87
N PRO A 28 -2.52 15.91 -3.86
CA PRO A 28 -3.92 16.38 -3.91
C PRO A 28 -4.92 15.37 -4.51
N MET A 29 -4.54 14.11 -4.69
CA MET A 29 -5.32 13.04 -5.31
C MET A 29 -5.83 12.03 -4.28
N ASP A 30 -6.07 12.48 -3.05
CA ASP A 30 -6.51 11.65 -1.92
C ASP A 30 -7.96 11.15 -2.05
N ASP A 31 -8.73 11.69 -3.00
CA ASP A 31 -10.06 11.22 -3.41
C ASP A 31 -10.04 10.25 -4.60
N GLN A 32 -8.85 9.86 -5.08
CA GLN A 32 -8.66 9.02 -6.25
C GLN A 32 -8.05 7.65 -5.90
N SER A 33 -8.35 6.66 -6.75
CA SER A 33 -7.79 5.31 -6.74
C SER A 33 -7.25 4.97 -8.12
N VAL A 34 -6.17 4.18 -8.18
CA VAL A 34 -5.63 3.64 -9.45
C VAL A 34 -6.52 2.54 -10.03
N VAL A 35 -7.30 1.86 -9.18
CA VAL A 35 -8.29 0.87 -9.60
C VAL A 35 -9.62 1.58 -9.81
N LYS A 36 -10.20 1.47 -11.01
CA LYS A 36 -11.48 2.11 -11.36
C LYS A 36 -12.66 1.14 -11.32
N ASP A 37 -12.41 -0.14 -11.57
CA ASP A 37 -13.41 -1.20 -11.51
C ASP A 37 -13.26 -1.97 -10.19
N LEU A 38 -14.26 -1.84 -9.30
CA LEU A 38 -14.25 -2.50 -8.00
C LEU A 38 -14.41 -4.02 -8.11
N SER A 39 -14.87 -4.54 -9.24
CA SER A 39 -14.95 -5.99 -9.49
C SER A 39 -13.56 -6.66 -9.58
N ALA A 40 -12.50 -5.86 -9.69
CA ALA A 40 -11.12 -6.32 -9.58
C ALA A 40 -10.80 -6.90 -8.19
N PHE A 41 -11.49 -6.43 -7.15
CA PHE A 41 -11.25 -6.86 -5.78
C PHE A 41 -12.02 -8.16 -5.46
N ARG A 42 -11.33 -9.08 -4.77
CA ARG A 42 -11.89 -10.35 -4.30
C ARG A 42 -11.32 -10.73 -2.94
N PRO A 43 -12.08 -11.46 -2.10
CA PRO A 43 -11.54 -12.04 -0.88
C PRO A 43 -10.29 -12.88 -1.18
N GLY A 44 -9.25 -12.72 -0.35
CA GLY A 44 -7.95 -13.39 -0.51
C GLY A 44 -6.91 -12.60 -1.30
N LEU A 45 -7.29 -11.55 -2.04
CA LEU A 45 -6.32 -10.61 -2.61
C LEU A 45 -5.68 -9.76 -1.51
N VAL A 46 -4.36 -9.59 -1.57
CA VAL A 46 -3.64 -8.59 -0.78
C VAL A 46 -3.53 -7.30 -1.59
N VAL A 47 -4.00 -6.20 -1.02
CA VAL A 47 -3.85 -4.87 -1.61
C VAL A 47 -2.88 -4.06 -0.75
N ALA A 48 -1.74 -3.70 -1.34
CA ALA A 48 -0.71 -2.90 -0.70
C ALA A 48 -0.67 -1.48 -1.31
N ASP A 49 -0.38 -0.49 -0.50
CA ASP A 49 -0.22 0.89 -0.95
C ASP A 49 1.07 1.49 -0.38
N ALA A 50 1.91 2.07 -1.22
CA ALA A 50 3.11 2.79 -0.80
C ALA A 50 2.77 4.11 -0.08
N VAL A 51 1.59 4.67 -0.35
CA VAL A 51 1.10 5.86 0.34
C VAL A 51 0.83 5.54 1.81
N TYR A 52 1.30 6.42 2.69
CA TYR A 52 1.08 6.35 4.14
C TYR A 52 0.39 7.59 4.72
N ASN A 53 0.14 8.61 3.89
CA ASN A 53 -0.61 9.81 4.25
C ASN A 53 -1.54 10.20 3.08
N PRO A 54 -2.87 10.04 3.20
CA PRO A 54 -3.61 9.56 4.37
C PRO A 54 -3.28 8.10 4.75
N GLU A 55 -3.60 7.72 5.99
CA GLU A 55 -3.35 6.37 6.52
C GLU A 55 -4.20 5.29 5.81
N GLU A 56 -5.44 5.61 5.48
CA GLU A 56 -6.31 4.77 4.65
C GLU A 56 -6.60 5.53 3.35
N THR A 57 -5.96 5.12 2.24
CA THR A 57 -6.25 5.67 0.91
C THR A 57 -7.59 5.17 0.40
N LYS A 58 -8.14 5.83 -0.63
CA LYS A 58 -9.36 5.37 -1.29
C LYS A 58 -9.24 3.93 -1.79
N LEU A 59 -8.10 3.56 -2.36
CA LEU A 59 -7.78 2.20 -2.79
C LEU A 59 -7.92 1.20 -1.63
N LEU A 60 -7.26 1.47 -0.49
CA LEU A 60 -7.28 0.58 0.66
C LEU A 60 -8.69 0.44 1.26
N ARG A 61 -9.46 1.55 1.30
CA ARG A 61 -10.84 1.54 1.77
C ARG A 61 -11.73 0.68 0.88
N GLU A 62 -11.71 0.90 -0.44
CA GLU A 62 -12.50 0.14 -1.41
C GLU A 62 -12.13 -1.35 -1.43
N ALA A 63 -10.83 -1.67 -1.37
CA ALA A 63 -10.36 -3.05 -1.29
C ALA A 63 -10.83 -3.75 0.00
N LYS A 64 -10.79 -3.04 1.14
CA LYS A 64 -11.24 -3.55 2.44
C LYS A 64 -12.75 -3.79 2.47
N GLU A 65 -13.54 -2.90 1.86
CA GLU A 65 -14.99 -3.08 1.67
C GLU A 65 -15.32 -4.33 0.84
N ALA A 66 -14.44 -4.69 -0.11
CA ALA A 66 -14.53 -5.93 -0.91
C ALA A 66 -13.94 -7.18 -0.21
N GLY A 67 -13.47 -7.06 1.03
CA GLY A 67 -12.92 -8.18 1.82
C GLY A 67 -11.47 -8.54 1.52
N CYS A 68 -10.70 -7.65 0.90
CA CYS A 68 -9.27 -7.83 0.69
C CYS A 68 -8.48 -7.67 2.01
N THR A 69 -7.27 -8.23 2.03
CA THR A 69 -6.28 -7.90 3.06
C THR A 69 -5.54 -6.64 2.65
N CYS A 70 -5.61 -5.58 3.46
CA CYS A 70 -5.03 -4.28 3.12
C CYS A 70 -3.77 -3.98 3.92
N ILE A 71 -2.71 -3.51 3.25
CA ILE A 71 -1.43 -3.12 3.86
C ILE A 71 -1.07 -1.70 3.42
N GLY A 72 -1.01 -0.75 4.36
CA GLY A 72 -0.61 0.64 4.07
C GLY A 72 0.91 0.87 4.09
N GLY A 73 1.33 2.08 3.70
CA GLY A 73 2.74 2.39 3.47
C GLY A 73 3.61 2.59 4.73
N LYS A 74 3.02 2.72 5.93
CA LYS A 74 3.77 2.97 7.19
C LYS A 74 4.82 1.89 7.45
N GLY A 75 4.51 0.63 7.14
CA GLY A 75 5.46 -0.48 7.27
C GLY A 75 6.67 -0.29 6.37
N MET A 76 6.46 0.07 5.11
CA MET A 76 7.55 0.38 4.16
C MET A 76 8.41 1.53 4.66
N LEU A 77 7.79 2.62 5.13
CA LEU A 77 8.48 3.80 5.68
C LEU A 77 9.41 3.45 6.85
N LEU A 78 8.98 2.55 7.74
CA LEU A 78 9.80 2.09 8.85
C LEU A 78 10.95 1.18 8.37
N TRP A 79 10.63 0.13 7.62
CA TRP A 79 11.60 -0.91 7.29
C TRP A 79 12.68 -0.47 6.31
N GLN A 80 12.39 0.50 5.42
CA GLN A 80 13.45 1.14 4.64
C GLN A 80 14.46 1.86 5.55
N GLY A 81 13.99 2.49 6.63
CA GLY A 81 14.83 3.18 7.61
C GLY A 81 15.67 2.20 8.43
N VAL A 82 15.10 1.04 8.79
CA VAL A 82 15.85 -0.06 9.43
C VAL A 82 17.02 -0.51 8.56
N ALA A 83 16.76 -0.75 7.27
CA ALA A 83 17.78 -1.18 6.33
C ALA A 83 18.89 -0.12 6.18
N ALA A 84 18.51 1.14 6.00
CA ALA A 84 19.46 2.25 5.91
C ALA A 84 20.30 2.41 7.19
N PHE A 85 19.67 2.32 8.36
CA PHE A 85 20.36 2.41 9.65
C PHE A 85 21.43 1.33 9.80
N LYS A 86 21.11 0.07 9.43
CA LYS A 86 22.06 -1.05 9.45
C LYS A 86 23.23 -0.82 8.50
N LEU A 87 22.95 -0.36 7.29
CA LEU A 87 23.98 -0.08 6.28
C LEU A 87 24.95 1.01 6.72
N TYR A 88 24.46 2.08 7.35
CA TYR A 88 25.31 3.21 7.76
C TYR A 88 26.05 2.99 9.09
N THR A 89 25.44 2.29 10.03
CA THR A 89 25.98 2.18 11.41
C THR A 89 26.57 0.81 11.73
N GLY A 90 26.23 -0.23 10.95
CA GLY A 90 26.49 -1.63 11.29
C GLY A 90 25.61 -2.20 12.41
N GLN A 91 24.76 -1.38 13.04
CA GLN A 91 23.93 -1.75 14.19
C GLN A 91 22.48 -2.02 13.76
N ASP A 92 21.77 -2.84 14.53
CA ASP A 92 20.34 -3.06 14.32
C ASP A 92 19.55 -1.89 14.92
N MET A 93 18.58 -1.36 14.17
CA MET A 93 17.73 -0.27 14.66
C MET A 93 16.83 -0.81 15.80
N PRO A 94 16.62 -0.07 16.90
CA PRO A 94 15.67 -0.44 17.94
C PRO A 94 14.23 -0.25 17.43
N VAL A 95 13.75 -1.20 16.61
CA VAL A 95 12.51 -1.07 15.83
C VAL A 95 11.29 -0.82 16.72
N GLU A 96 11.19 -1.51 17.86
CA GLU A 96 10.02 -1.39 18.74
C GLU A 96 9.92 -0.01 19.41
N ASP A 97 11.04 0.56 19.82
CA ASP A 97 11.07 1.93 20.39
C ASP A 97 10.73 2.97 19.32
N VAL A 98 11.29 2.83 18.11
CA VAL A 98 11.01 3.73 16.99
C VAL A 98 9.53 3.65 16.58
N LYS A 99 8.97 2.45 16.47
CA LYS A 99 7.53 2.26 16.20
C LYS A 99 6.67 2.98 17.23
N LYS A 100 6.97 2.77 18.52
CA LYS A 100 6.20 3.37 19.63
C LYS A 100 6.27 4.89 19.65
N LEU A 101 7.39 5.48 19.24
CA LEU A 101 7.60 6.94 19.27
C LEU A 101 7.04 7.65 18.03
N PHE A 102 7.07 7.02 16.86
CA PHE A 102 6.85 7.72 15.59
C PHE A 102 5.75 7.13 14.68
N PHE A 103 5.27 5.91 14.97
CA PHE A 103 4.33 5.19 14.10
C PHE A 103 3.05 4.75 14.80
N SER A 104 2.89 5.09 16.09
CA SER A 104 1.67 4.89 16.89
C SER A 104 0.53 5.80 16.46
#